data_AF-A0A8B8K9A2-F1
#
_entry.id   AF-A0A8B8K9A2-F1
#
_cell.length_a   1.000
_cell.length_b   1.000
_cell.length_c   1.000
_cell.angle_alpha   90.00
_cell.angle_beta   90.00
_cell.angle_gamma   90.00
#
_symmetry.space_group_name_H-M   'P 1'
#
loop_
_entity.id
_entity.type
_entity.pdbx_description
1 polymer ?
#
loop_
_entity_poly.entity_id
_entity_poly.type
_entity_poly.pdbx_seq_one_letter_code
_entity_poly.pdbx_strand_id
1 'polypeptide(L)'
;MEEGNSHSNNLVEENGASELQSHVEGTGDLSPPSQKEGDDIKEVSKKKKKKAKSKKKKEPLQQTDPPSISVVDLFPSGEFPEGEIQQYKDDNLWRTTSEEKRELERLQKPLYNSVRRAAEVHRQVRKYMKNIIKPGMLMIDLCETLENTVRKLISEDGLQAGIAFPTGCSLNWVAAHWTPNSGDKTILQYDDVMKLDFGTHVDGYIVDCAFTVAFNPMFDPLLEASREATNTGIKEAGIDVRLCDVGAAIQEVMESYEVEINGKVYQVKSIRNLNGHSIGRYQIHAGKSVPIVKGGEQTKMEEGEFFAIETFASTGKGYVREDLECSHYMKNFDVGHIPLRLPRAKQLLATINKNFSTLAFCRRYLDRLGETKYLMALKNLCDSGIVQPYPPLCDVKGSYVSQFEHTILLRPTCKEVISRGDDY
;
A
#
# COMPACT_ATOMS: atom_id res chain seq x y z
N MET A 1 -24.33 -49.46 -2.74
CA MET A 1 -23.21 -50.12 -2.06
C MET A 1 -22.30 -48.98 -1.61
N GLU A 2 -22.66 -48.31 -0.51
CA GLU A 2 -22.29 -48.67 0.89
C GLU A 2 -20.77 -48.46 1.09
N GLU A 3 -20.24 -47.68 2.03
CA GLU A 3 -20.65 -47.12 3.32
C GLU A 3 -19.74 -45.87 3.56
N GLY A 4 -20.05 -44.81 4.30
CA GLY A 4 -20.81 -44.75 5.55
C GLY A 4 -19.85 -44.87 6.75
N ASN A 5 -19.22 -43.77 7.21
CA ASN A 5 -18.76 -43.74 8.60
C ASN A 5 -18.77 -42.32 9.20
N SER A 6 -19.83 -42.05 9.94
CA SER A 6 -20.02 -40.93 10.85
C SER A 6 -19.40 -41.25 12.21
N HIS A 7 -18.61 -40.33 12.78
CA HIS A 7 -18.32 -40.33 14.21
C HIS A 7 -18.69 -38.96 14.80
N SER A 8 -19.85 -38.96 15.44
CA SER A 8 -20.28 -38.02 16.47
C SER A 8 -19.76 -38.50 17.82
N ASN A 9 -19.21 -37.61 18.66
CA ASN A 9 -19.53 -37.57 20.09
C ASN A 9 -18.97 -36.32 20.81
N ASN A 10 -19.93 -35.63 21.44
CA ASN A 10 -19.92 -35.05 22.78
C ASN A 10 -19.08 -33.81 23.08
N LEU A 11 -19.83 -32.69 23.06
CA LEU A 11 -19.79 -31.56 23.98
C LEU A 11 -19.62 -32.01 25.45
N VAL A 12 -18.71 -31.35 26.15
CA VAL A 12 -18.77 -31.14 27.60
C VAL A 12 -18.53 -29.66 27.85
N GLU A 13 -19.60 -28.96 28.23
CA GLU A 13 -19.57 -27.63 28.83
C GLU A 13 -19.13 -27.78 30.30
N GLU A 14 -18.07 -27.10 30.71
CA GLU A 14 -17.80 -26.84 32.13
C GLU A 14 -18.06 -25.36 32.43
N ASN A 15 -19.19 -25.13 33.11
CA ASN A 15 -19.51 -23.92 33.83
C ASN A 15 -18.67 -23.84 35.11
N GLY A 16 -17.94 -22.74 35.28
CA GLY A 16 -17.22 -22.42 36.52
C GLY A 16 -17.35 -20.94 36.85
N ALA A 17 -18.50 -20.54 37.41
CA ALA A 17 -18.66 -19.26 38.08
C ALA A 17 -18.12 -19.38 39.51
N SER A 18 -17.25 -18.45 39.92
CA SER A 18 -16.92 -18.24 41.33
C SER A 18 -17.13 -16.77 41.71
N GLU A 19 -17.93 -16.60 42.75
CA GLU A 19 -18.37 -15.35 43.38
C GLU A 19 -17.25 -14.55 44.05
N LEU A 20 -17.43 -13.21 43.95
CA LEU A 20 -17.28 -12.17 44.97
C LEU A 20 -16.36 -12.40 46.18
N GLN A 21 -15.44 -11.46 46.39
CA GLN A 21 -15.31 -10.83 47.71
C GLN A 21 -14.84 -9.38 47.62
N SER A 22 -15.68 -8.52 48.19
CA SER A 22 -15.50 -7.10 48.47
C SER A 22 -14.65 -6.88 49.73
N HIS A 23 -13.78 -5.86 49.72
CA HIS A 23 -13.36 -5.17 50.93
C HIS A 23 -13.52 -3.66 50.77
N VAL A 24 -14.35 -3.10 51.65
CA VAL A 24 -14.57 -1.67 51.89
C VAL A 24 -14.19 -1.42 53.35
N GLU A 25 -13.30 -0.46 53.58
CA GLU A 25 -13.17 0.34 54.82
C GLU A 25 -13.15 1.79 54.32
N GLY A 26 -14.11 2.68 54.66
CA GLY A 26 -14.30 3.34 55.96
C GLY A 26 -13.23 4.44 56.12
N THR A 27 -13.48 5.75 56.31
CA THR A 27 -14.55 6.48 57.00
C THR A 27 -14.39 8.01 56.83
N GLY A 28 -15.50 8.76 56.84
CA GLY A 28 -15.70 10.10 57.47
C GLY A 28 -15.03 11.32 56.83
N ASP A 29 -15.58 12.54 56.82
CA ASP A 29 -16.82 13.11 57.36
C ASP A 29 -17.03 14.50 56.70
N LEU A 30 -18.27 14.99 56.67
CA LEU A 30 -18.71 16.19 55.96
C LEU A 30 -19.36 17.21 56.92
N SER A 31 -19.00 18.48 56.74
CA SER A 31 -19.83 19.73 56.95
C SER A 31 -19.66 20.56 58.27
N PRO A 32 -20.13 21.85 58.33
CA PRO A 32 -19.37 23.05 58.76
C PRO A 32 -20.15 23.81 59.88
N PRO A 33 -20.33 25.16 59.95
CA PRO A 33 -19.54 26.38 59.61
C PRO A 33 -19.43 27.38 60.81
N SER A 34 -18.66 28.49 60.68
CA SER A 34 -19.00 29.75 61.40
C SER A 34 -18.24 30.98 60.90
N GLN A 35 -18.99 32.06 60.67
CA GLN A 35 -18.58 33.44 60.38
C GLN A 35 -18.06 34.16 61.63
N LYS A 36 -17.22 35.20 61.46
CA LYS A 36 -17.43 36.55 62.04
C LYS A 36 -16.49 37.61 61.48
N GLU A 37 -17.01 38.83 61.55
CA GLU A 37 -16.65 40.11 60.90
C GLU A 37 -15.43 40.85 61.48
N GLY A 38 -14.96 41.85 60.72
CA GLY A 38 -14.16 42.98 61.20
C GLY A 38 -13.83 43.97 60.06
N ASP A 39 -14.41 45.18 60.13
CA ASP A 39 -14.21 46.39 59.30
C ASP A 39 -12.72 46.85 59.26
N ASP A 40 -12.20 47.78 58.46
CA ASP A 40 -12.74 48.89 57.67
C ASP A 40 -11.62 49.46 56.75
N ILE A 41 -11.97 50.46 55.93
CA ILE A 41 -11.14 51.47 55.22
C ILE A 41 -10.74 51.21 53.75
N LYS A 42 -11.25 52.14 52.94
CA LYS A 42 -11.16 52.35 51.49
C LYS A 42 -9.74 52.69 51.01
N GLU A 43 -9.35 52.12 49.87
CA GLU A 43 -8.60 52.86 48.84
C GLU A 43 -8.95 52.35 47.43
N VAL A 44 -9.47 53.27 46.62
CA VAL A 44 -9.85 53.04 45.22
C VAL A 44 -8.60 53.18 44.37
N SER A 45 -8.04 52.06 43.90
CA SER A 45 -7.03 52.05 42.84
C SER A 45 -7.47 51.15 41.67
N LYS A 46 -7.53 51.75 40.48
CA LYS A 46 -8.04 51.18 39.22
C LYS A 46 -7.27 49.90 38.83
N LYS A 47 -7.87 48.72 39.03
CA LYS A 47 -7.38 47.46 38.43
C LYS A 47 -7.66 47.46 36.92
N LYS A 48 -6.60 47.63 36.13
CA LYS A 48 -6.57 47.29 34.69
C LYS A 48 -7.08 45.85 34.51
N LYS A 49 -8.17 45.67 33.75
CA LYS A 49 -8.59 44.36 33.24
C LYS A 49 -7.39 43.69 32.56
N LYS A 50 -6.84 42.63 33.15
CA LYS A 50 -5.96 41.69 32.44
C LYS A 50 -6.80 41.09 31.31
N LYS A 51 -6.58 41.55 30.07
CA LYS A 51 -7.07 40.87 28.88
C LYS A 51 -6.59 39.42 28.99
N ALA A 52 -7.53 38.48 29.03
CA ALA A 52 -7.23 37.07 28.84
C ALA A 52 -6.41 36.97 27.55
N LYS A 53 -5.17 36.45 27.65
CA LYS A 53 -4.38 36.11 26.47
C LYS A 53 -5.24 35.16 25.65
N SER A 54 -5.62 35.58 24.44
CA SER A 54 -6.21 34.66 23.48
C SER A 54 -5.25 33.48 23.36
N LYS A 55 -5.74 32.26 23.56
CA LYS A 55 -4.98 31.06 23.19
C LYS A 55 -4.68 31.24 21.71
N LYS A 56 -3.41 31.54 21.36
CA LYS A 56 -2.94 31.43 19.98
C LYS A 56 -3.38 30.05 19.51
N LYS A 57 -4.23 29.97 18.49
CA LYS A 57 -4.43 28.72 17.75
C LYS A 57 -3.03 28.26 17.35
N LYS A 58 -2.57 27.12 17.87
CA LYS A 58 -1.34 26.50 17.37
C LYS A 58 -1.58 26.29 15.88
N GLU A 59 -0.69 26.81 15.06
CA GLU A 59 -0.68 26.50 13.63
C GLU A 59 -0.58 24.97 13.48
N PRO A 60 -1.27 24.37 12.50
CA PRO A 60 -1.15 22.94 12.25
C PRO A 60 0.31 22.60 11.99
N LEU A 61 0.77 21.49 12.58
CA LEU A 61 2.13 21.00 12.37
C LEU A 61 2.32 20.72 10.88
N GLN A 62 3.34 21.32 10.27
CA GLN A 62 3.66 21.13 8.86
C GLN A 62 4.81 20.14 8.72
N GLN A 63 4.80 19.36 7.64
CA GLN A 63 5.90 18.47 7.30
C GLN A 63 7.19 19.27 7.04
N THR A 64 8.35 18.68 7.34
CA THR A 64 9.67 19.27 7.06
C THR A 64 10.14 18.99 5.63
N ASP A 65 11.22 19.66 5.21
CA ASP A 65 11.94 19.36 3.97
C ASP A 65 13.43 19.09 4.28
N PRO A 66 13.93 17.84 4.14
CA PRO A 66 13.22 16.63 3.70
C PRO A 66 12.17 16.15 4.73
N PRO A 67 11.17 15.33 4.32
CA PRO A 67 10.13 14.83 5.22
C PRO A 67 10.69 14.06 6.41
N SER A 68 10.23 14.38 7.61
CA SER A 68 10.76 13.79 8.84
C SER A 68 9.76 13.59 9.97
N ILE A 69 8.61 14.25 9.91
CA ILE A 69 7.56 14.11 10.91
C ILE A 69 6.67 12.95 10.50
N SER A 70 6.43 12.00 11.40
CA SER A 70 5.56 10.88 11.08
C SER A 70 4.14 11.34 10.74
N VAL A 71 3.45 10.59 9.88
CA VAL A 71 2.07 10.93 9.52
C VAL A 71 1.15 10.87 10.75
N VAL A 72 1.41 9.99 11.71
CA VAL A 72 0.61 9.98 12.96
C VAL A 72 0.78 11.25 13.78
N ASP A 73 1.97 11.86 13.79
CA ASP A 73 2.22 13.12 14.52
C ASP A 73 1.63 14.33 13.79
N LEU A 74 1.55 14.28 12.45
CA LEU A 74 0.90 15.32 11.64
C LEU A 74 -0.62 15.35 11.83
N PHE A 75 -1.24 14.20 12.14
CA PHE A 75 -2.68 14.05 12.33
C PHE A 75 -3.01 13.61 13.77
N PRO A 76 -2.89 14.49 14.79
CA PRO A 76 -3.08 14.12 16.19
C PRO A 76 -4.53 13.74 16.56
N SER A 77 -5.50 13.97 15.66
CA SER A 77 -6.86 13.43 15.79
C SER A 77 -6.91 11.92 15.61
N GLY A 78 -5.88 11.33 14.99
CA GLY A 78 -5.90 9.96 14.51
C GLY A 78 -6.81 9.75 13.30
N GLU A 79 -7.30 10.81 12.66
CA GLU A 79 -8.12 10.73 11.44
C GLU A 79 -7.28 11.16 10.23
N PHE A 80 -7.11 10.27 9.27
CA PHE A 80 -6.27 10.50 8.09
C PHE A 80 -7.09 10.92 6.86
N PRO A 81 -6.49 11.68 5.91
CA PRO A 81 -7.21 12.19 4.74
C PRO A 81 -7.80 11.08 3.88
N GLU A 82 -9.05 11.28 3.42
CA GLU A 82 -9.67 10.41 2.43
C GLU A 82 -8.94 10.52 1.09
N GLY A 83 -8.99 9.44 0.30
CA GLY A 83 -8.65 9.48 -1.12
C GLY A 83 -9.73 10.19 -1.94
N GLU A 84 -9.66 10.06 -3.26
CA GLU A 84 -10.69 10.58 -4.15
C GLU A 84 -11.95 9.72 -4.05
N ILE A 85 -13.08 10.32 -3.68
CA ILE A 85 -14.37 9.63 -3.62
C ILE A 85 -15.10 9.73 -4.96
N GLN A 86 -15.38 8.56 -5.54
CA GLN A 86 -16.19 8.41 -6.74
C GLN A 86 -17.51 7.72 -6.39
N GLN A 87 -18.62 8.33 -6.78
CA GLN A 87 -19.94 7.70 -6.66
C GLN A 87 -20.03 6.52 -7.63
N TYR A 88 -20.68 5.43 -7.22
CA TYR A 88 -21.06 4.39 -8.16
C TYR A 88 -22.05 4.95 -9.19
N LYS A 89 -22.10 4.31 -10.36
CA LYS A 89 -23.01 4.69 -11.46
C LYS A 89 -24.16 3.70 -11.58
N ASP A 90 -25.13 4.08 -12.41
CA ASP A 90 -26.22 3.22 -12.88
C ASP A 90 -26.95 2.50 -11.73
N ASP A 91 -27.10 1.17 -11.82
CA ASP A 91 -27.85 0.34 -10.88
C ASP A 91 -27.28 0.30 -9.46
N ASN A 92 -26.13 0.94 -9.21
CA ASN A 92 -25.48 1.01 -7.90
C ASN A 92 -25.65 2.36 -7.18
N LEU A 93 -26.31 3.36 -7.79
CA LEU A 93 -26.53 4.69 -7.19
C LEU A 93 -27.33 4.66 -5.87
N TRP A 94 -28.20 3.66 -5.68
CA TRP A 94 -29.01 3.51 -4.47
C TRP A 94 -28.16 3.26 -3.21
N ARG A 95 -26.92 2.75 -3.38
CA ARG A 95 -26.00 2.42 -2.29
C ARG A 95 -25.61 3.65 -1.47
N THR A 96 -25.50 4.81 -2.11
CA THR A 96 -25.08 6.06 -1.48
C THR A 96 -26.02 6.48 -0.34
N THR A 97 -27.34 6.28 -0.53
CA THR A 97 -28.36 6.71 0.44
C THR A 97 -28.91 5.58 1.30
N SER A 98 -28.63 4.32 0.95
CA SER A 98 -29.07 3.15 1.71
C SER A 98 -28.64 3.22 3.18
N GLU A 99 -29.59 3.05 4.10
CA GLU A 99 -29.30 3.04 5.54
C GLU A 99 -28.40 1.86 5.93
N GLU A 100 -28.68 0.67 5.38
CA GLU A 100 -27.89 -0.53 5.59
C GLU A 100 -26.43 -0.32 5.15
N LYS A 101 -26.21 0.23 3.96
CA LYS A 101 -24.86 0.44 3.42
C LYS A 101 -24.08 1.49 4.20
N ARG A 102 -24.74 2.56 4.65
CA ARG A 102 -24.12 3.56 5.54
C ARG A 102 -23.75 2.99 6.91
N GLU A 103 -24.55 2.07 7.45
CA GLU A 103 -24.22 1.38 8.70
C GLU A 103 -23.03 0.43 8.52
N LEU A 104 -23.01 -0.38 7.45
CA LEU A 104 -21.85 -1.22 7.11
C LEU A 104 -20.57 -0.39 6.98
N GLU A 105 -20.67 0.78 6.35
CA GLU A 105 -19.54 1.69 6.21
C GLU A 105 -19.03 2.24 7.54
N ARG A 106 -19.93 2.57 8.46
CA ARG A 106 -19.58 3.03 9.81
C ARG A 106 -18.77 1.98 10.58
N LEU A 107 -19.12 0.70 10.43
CA LEU A 107 -18.41 -0.41 11.08
C LEU A 107 -16.97 -0.59 10.56
N GLN A 108 -16.72 -0.22 9.30
CA GLN A 108 -15.41 -0.37 8.65
C GLN A 108 -14.49 0.86 8.84
N LYS A 109 -14.94 1.90 9.54
CA LYS A 109 -14.18 3.14 9.74
C LYS A 109 -12.73 2.92 10.22
N PRO A 110 -12.43 2.03 11.19
CA PRO A 110 -11.05 1.79 11.62
C PRO A 110 -10.15 1.29 10.49
N LEU A 111 -10.64 0.38 9.65
CA LEU A 111 -9.92 -0.15 8.49
C LEU A 111 -9.63 0.96 7.48
N TYR A 112 -10.64 1.77 7.12
CA TYR A 112 -10.44 2.89 6.18
C TYR A 112 -9.39 3.87 6.68
N ASN A 113 -9.40 4.14 7.98
CA ASN A 113 -8.45 5.03 8.58
C ASN A 113 -7.01 4.46 8.56
N SER A 114 -6.82 3.16 8.82
CA SER A 114 -5.52 2.50 8.70
C SER A 114 -4.95 2.59 7.28
N VAL A 115 -5.75 2.27 6.25
CA VAL A 115 -5.26 2.33 4.86
C VAL A 115 -5.05 3.78 4.39
N ARG A 116 -5.84 4.76 4.86
CA ARG A 116 -5.62 6.19 4.58
C ARG A 116 -4.31 6.71 5.17
N ARG A 117 -3.89 6.23 6.35
CA ARG A 117 -2.55 6.50 6.89
C ARG A 117 -1.46 6.01 5.96
N ALA A 118 -1.56 4.75 5.49
CA ALA A 118 -0.60 4.18 4.55
C ALA A 118 -0.54 5.01 3.25
N ALA A 119 -1.71 5.41 2.72
CA ALA A 119 -1.82 6.21 1.51
C ALA A 119 -1.21 7.61 1.66
N GLU A 120 -1.41 8.24 2.82
CA GLU A 120 -0.83 9.55 3.11
C GLU A 120 0.69 9.51 3.18
N VAL A 121 1.26 8.44 3.77
CA VAL A 121 2.71 8.21 3.70
C VAL A 121 3.16 8.05 2.25
N HIS A 122 2.46 7.23 1.46
CA HIS A 122 2.80 7.03 0.07
C HIS A 122 2.81 8.35 -0.73
N ARG A 123 1.79 9.20 -0.55
CA ARG A 123 1.70 10.55 -1.15
C ARG A 123 2.88 11.44 -0.76
N GLN A 124 3.21 11.52 0.52
CA GLN A 124 4.31 12.38 0.98
C GLN A 124 5.67 11.87 0.49
N VAL A 125 5.90 10.55 0.52
CA VAL A 125 7.13 9.93 0.04
C VAL A 125 7.29 10.17 -1.46
N ARG A 126 6.28 9.84 -2.28
CA ARG A 126 6.41 10.00 -3.74
C ARG A 126 6.57 11.45 -4.18
N LYS A 127 5.92 12.40 -3.48
CA LYS A 127 6.10 13.84 -3.70
C LYS A 127 7.53 14.27 -3.43
N TYR A 128 8.12 13.79 -2.34
CA TYR A 128 9.53 14.05 -2.04
C TYR A 128 10.46 13.42 -3.09
N MET A 129 10.22 12.15 -3.45
CA MET A 129 11.04 11.44 -4.43
C MET A 129 11.00 12.12 -5.81
N LYS A 130 9.83 12.57 -6.28
CA LYS A 130 9.69 13.37 -7.51
C LYS A 130 10.58 14.62 -7.54
N ASN A 131 10.83 15.24 -6.38
CA ASN A 131 11.67 16.45 -6.30
C ASN A 131 13.17 16.17 -6.34
N ILE A 132 13.61 14.97 -5.95
CA ILE A 132 15.04 14.66 -5.78
C ILE A 132 15.60 13.69 -6.82
N ILE A 133 14.74 12.86 -7.42
CA ILE A 133 15.15 11.88 -8.44
C ILE A 133 15.72 12.62 -9.66
N LYS A 134 16.93 12.25 -10.05
CA LYS A 134 17.63 12.84 -11.20
C LYS A 134 18.61 11.84 -11.82
N PRO A 135 18.98 12.00 -13.11
CA PRO A 135 20.05 11.23 -13.71
C PRO A 135 21.35 11.37 -12.92
N GLY A 136 22.14 10.30 -12.88
CA GLY A 136 23.39 10.23 -12.12
C GLY A 136 23.24 9.63 -10.72
N MET A 137 22.02 9.41 -10.23
CA MET A 137 21.80 8.70 -8.96
C MET A 137 22.04 7.19 -9.11
N LEU A 138 22.70 6.59 -8.13
CA LEU A 138 22.75 5.12 -8.03
C LEU A 138 21.36 4.60 -7.64
N MET A 139 20.94 3.52 -8.28
CA MET A 139 19.62 2.93 -8.03
C MET A 139 19.48 2.46 -6.58
N ILE A 140 20.58 2.01 -5.96
CA ILE A 140 20.60 1.59 -4.55
C ILE A 140 20.37 2.78 -3.61
N ASP A 141 21.04 3.92 -3.84
CA ASP A 141 20.87 5.14 -3.04
C ASP A 141 19.44 5.69 -3.16
N LEU A 142 18.87 5.62 -4.37
CA LEU A 142 17.47 5.99 -4.62
C LEU A 142 16.51 5.14 -3.79
N CYS A 143 16.66 3.81 -3.84
CA CYS A 143 15.81 2.89 -3.08
C CYS A 143 15.96 3.10 -1.57
N GLU A 144 17.20 3.20 -1.06
CA GLU A 144 17.44 3.40 0.36
C GLU A 144 16.88 4.73 0.87
N THR A 145 17.01 5.81 0.08
CA THR A 145 16.42 7.12 0.41
C THR A 145 14.91 7.02 0.52
N LEU A 146 14.25 6.40 -0.47
CA LEU A 146 12.81 6.20 -0.47
C LEU A 146 12.36 5.40 0.75
N GLU A 147 12.96 4.22 0.95
CA GLU A 147 12.57 3.28 2.00
C GLU A 147 12.80 3.86 3.39
N ASN A 148 13.90 4.58 3.62
CA ASN A 148 14.14 5.26 4.89
C ASN A 148 13.12 6.37 5.15
N THR A 149 12.68 7.07 4.10
CA THR A 149 11.60 8.05 4.22
C THR A 149 10.28 7.35 4.57
N VAL A 150 9.95 6.23 3.92
CA VAL A 150 8.76 5.42 4.28
C VAL A 150 8.81 5.01 5.75
N ARG A 151 9.89 4.35 6.20
CA ARG A 151 10.03 3.86 7.58
C ARG A 151 9.84 4.96 8.62
N LYS A 152 10.33 6.17 8.31
CA LYS A 152 10.20 7.34 9.18
C LYS A 152 8.78 7.89 9.19
N LEU A 153 8.18 8.09 8.02
CA LEU A 153 6.85 8.70 7.90
C LEU A 153 5.72 7.76 8.34
N ILE A 154 5.88 6.46 8.12
CA ILE A 154 4.93 5.43 8.57
C ILE A 154 5.09 5.12 10.06
N SER A 155 6.18 5.50 10.71
CA SER A 155 6.58 5.00 12.03
C SER A 155 6.66 3.46 12.03
N GLU A 156 7.65 2.92 11.34
CA GLU A 156 7.86 1.46 11.20
C GLU A 156 7.79 0.75 12.55
N ASP A 157 6.93 -0.27 12.65
CA ASP A 157 6.69 -1.05 13.87
C ASP A 157 6.38 -2.51 13.51
N GLY A 158 7.44 -3.31 13.34
CA GLY A 158 7.33 -4.74 13.03
C GLY A 158 6.41 -5.01 11.84
N LEU A 159 5.43 -5.90 12.03
CA LEU A 159 4.40 -6.21 11.04
C LEU A 159 3.18 -5.26 11.11
N GLN A 160 3.16 -4.29 12.03
CA GLN A 160 1.99 -3.44 12.24
C GLN A 160 2.03 -2.23 11.34
N ALA A 161 3.20 -1.67 11.04
CA ALA A 161 3.33 -0.55 10.12
C ALA A 161 4.67 -0.61 9.42
N GLY A 162 4.70 -0.46 8.10
CA GLY A 162 5.95 -0.61 7.35
C GLY A 162 5.81 -0.55 5.84
N ILE A 163 6.84 -1.05 5.17
CA ILE A 163 6.92 -1.23 3.73
C ILE A 163 6.19 -2.54 3.37
N ALA A 164 5.25 -2.49 2.44
CA ALA A 164 4.45 -3.67 2.07
C ALA A 164 5.18 -4.61 1.10
N PHE A 165 5.99 -4.03 0.21
CA PHE A 165 6.82 -4.75 -0.75
C PHE A 165 8.00 -3.88 -1.18
N PRO A 166 9.09 -4.47 -1.69
CA PRO A 166 10.31 -3.72 -2.02
C PRO A 166 10.09 -2.65 -3.09
N THR A 167 10.87 -1.57 -3.02
CA THR A 167 10.86 -0.49 -4.01
C THR A 167 11.29 -0.99 -5.40
N GLY A 168 10.32 -1.21 -6.28
CA GLY A 168 10.51 -1.39 -7.71
C GLY A 168 11.03 -0.09 -8.34
N CYS A 169 12.11 -0.20 -9.11
CA CYS A 169 12.72 0.90 -9.86
C CYS A 169 13.13 0.44 -11.26
N SER A 170 12.28 -0.40 -11.87
CA SER A 170 12.51 -1.08 -13.14
C SER A 170 12.76 -0.10 -14.29
N LEU A 171 13.82 -0.34 -15.06
CA LEU A 171 14.28 0.57 -16.12
C LEU A 171 13.91 0.04 -17.52
N ASN A 172 13.43 0.93 -18.39
CA ASN A 172 13.27 0.72 -19.83
C ASN A 172 12.36 -0.48 -20.16
N TRP A 173 12.89 -1.55 -20.77
CA TRP A 173 12.14 -2.75 -21.16
C TRP A 173 11.77 -3.64 -19.96
N VAL A 174 12.36 -3.40 -18.79
CA VAL A 174 11.97 -4.07 -17.54
C VAL A 174 10.71 -3.40 -17.03
N ALA A 175 9.58 -4.12 -17.02
CA ALA A 175 8.28 -3.60 -16.62
C ALA A 175 8.14 -3.52 -15.10
N ALA A 176 8.41 -4.62 -14.39
CA ALA A 176 8.14 -4.77 -12.96
C ALA A 176 9.19 -5.65 -12.26
N HIS A 177 9.13 -5.68 -10.92
CA HIS A 177 9.89 -6.56 -10.03
C HIS A 177 11.42 -6.43 -10.07
N TRP A 178 11.96 -5.30 -10.53
CA TRP A 178 13.38 -5.01 -10.41
C TRP A 178 13.66 -3.99 -9.32
N THR A 179 14.53 -4.39 -8.39
CA THR A 179 15.17 -3.53 -7.39
C THR A 179 16.62 -4.00 -7.26
N PRO A 180 17.60 -3.11 -7.04
CA PRO A 180 19.00 -3.49 -6.97
C PRO A 180 19.26 -4.48 -5.84
N ASN A 181 20.10 -5.48 -6.09
CA ASN A 181 20.72 -6.28 -5.04
C ASN A 181 21.97 -5.56 -4.50
N SER A 182 22.48 -6.00 -3.35
CA SER A 182 23.74 -5.48 -2.81
C SER A 182 24.90 -5.59 -3.81
N GLY A 183 25.59 -4.47 -4.03
CA GLY A 183 26.71 -4.37 -4.99
C GLY A 183 26.31 -3.96 -6.41
N ASP A 184 25.02 -3.80 -6.70
CA ASP A 184 24.55 -3.20 -7.95
C ASP A 184 25.08 -1.76 -8.10
N LYS A 185 25.57 -1.43 -9.29
CA LYS A 185 26.18 -0.12 -9.62
C LYS A 185 25.42 0.61 -10.72
N THR A 186 24.19 0.20 -11.00
CA THR A 186 23.34 0.83 -12.00
C THR A 186 23.09 2.27 -11.58
N ILE A 187 23.26 3.17 -12.56
CA ILE A 187 23.05 4.61 -12.40
C ILE A 187 21.88 4.99 -13.31
N LEU A 188 20.92 5.73 -12.76
CA LEU A 188 19.80 6.27 -13.53
C LEU A 188 20.32 7.24 -14.61
N GLN A 189 19.93 7.04 -15.86
CA GLN A 189 20.33 7.88 -16.99
C GLN A 189 19.23 8.87 -17.40
N TYR A 190 19.59 9.84 -18.24
CA TYR A 190 18.63 10.84 -18.76
C TYR A 190 17.54 10.22 -19.65
N ASP A 191 17.92 9.24 -20.47
CA ASP A 191 17.02 8.56 -21.40
C ASP A 191 16.37 7.28 -20.82
N ASP A 192 16.48 7.07 -19.51
CA ASP A 192 15.81 5.95 -18.85
C ASP A 192 14.32 6.25 -18.60
N VAL A 193 13.49 5.22 -18.80
CA VAL A 193 12.08 5.19 -18.39
C VAL A 193 11.96 4.28 -17.17
N MET A 194 11.91 4.89 -15.99
CA MET A 194 11.90 4.19 -14.70
C MET A 194 10.48 4.07 -14.15
N LYS A 195 10.04 2.87 -13.77
CA LYS A 195 8.82 2.68 -12.98
C LYS A 195 9.21 2.72 -11.51
N LEU A 196 8.70 3.67 -10.75
CA LEU A 196 8.87 3.74 -9.31
C LEU A 196 7.59 3.22 -8.64
N ASP A 197 7.73 2.05 -8.04
CA ASP A 197 6.63 1.23 -7.53
C ASP A 197 6.99 0.80 -6.10
N PHE A 198 6.21 1.22 -5.11
CA PHE A 198 6.51 0.91 -3.71
C PHE A 198 5.25 0.88 -2.85
N GLY A 199 5.24 -0.03 -1.89
CA GLY A 199 4.08 -0.25 -1.04
C GLY A 199 4.26 0.24 0.39
N THR A 200 3.19 0.74 0.98
CA THR A 200 3.10 1.03 2.42
C THR A 200 1.95 0.23 3.03
N HIS A 201 2.04 -0.12 4.32
CA HIS A 201 0.91 -0.74 5.00
C HIS A 201 0.77 -0.30 6.46
N VAL A 202 -0.45 -0.42 6.96
CA VAL A 202 -0.79 -0.36 8.40
C VAL A 202 -1.73 -1.52 8.70
N ASP A 203 -1.41 -2.32 9.71
CA ASP A 203 -2.09 -3.56 10.11
C ASP A 203 -2.30 -4.56 8.97
N GLY A 204 -1.43 -4.52 7.96
CA GLY A 204 -1.50 -5.34 6.75
C GLY A 204 -2.48 -4.83 5.69
N TYR A 205 -3.12 -3.67 5.88
CA TYR A 205 -3.84 -2.98 4.81
C TYR A 205 -2.83 -2.25 3.93
N ILE A 206 -2.64 -2.78 2.73
CA ILE A 206 -1.59 -2.36 1.81
C ILE A 206 -2.12 -1.25 0.90
N VAL A 207 -1.25 -0.27 0.65
CA VAL A 207 -1.37 0.64 -0.48
C VAL A 207 -0.30 0.25 -1.48
N ASP A 208 -0.77 -0.21 -2.64
CA ASP A 208 -0.02 -0.45 -3.86
C ASP A 208 -0.26 0.70 -4.86
N CYS A 209 0.82 1.33 -5.30
CA CYS A 209 0.75 2.57 -6.08
C CYS A 209 2.10 2.88 -6.73
N ALA A 210 2.06 3.18 -8.02
CA ALA A 210 3.25 3.34 -8.84
C ALA A 210 3.09 4.48 -9.85
N PHE A 211 4.24 5.04 -10.25
CA PHE A 211 4.30 6.02 -11.32
C PHE A 211 5.60 5.89 -12.10
N THR A 212 5.57 6.36 -13.35
CA THR A 212 6.76 6.39 -14.19
C THR A 212 7.49 7.73 -14.10
N VAL A 213 8.81 7.67 -14.05
CA VAL A 213 9.74 8.79 -14.13
C VAL A 213 10.52 8.68 -15.44
N ALA A 214 10.47 9.74 -16.24
CA ALA A 214 11.31 9.94 -17.41
C ALA A 214 11.75 11.42 -17.45
N PHE A 215 12.98 11.70 -17.87
CA PHE A 215 13.51 13.07 -17.94
C PHE A 215 13.52 13.64 -19.35
N ASN A 216 13.58 12.76 -20.34
CA ASN A 216 13.47 13.14 -21.74
C ASN A 216 11.99 13.26 -22.12
N PRO A 217 11.48 14.45 -22.49
CA PRO A 217 10.07 14.68 -22.83
C PRO A 217 9.57 13.82 -23.99
N MET A 218 10.47 13.21 -24.78
CA MET A 218 10.09 12.26 -25.83
C MET A 218 9.24 11.08 -25.31
N PHE A 219 9.32 10.77 -24.01
CA PHE A 219 8.55 9.70 -23.38
C PHE A 219 7.21 10.16 -22.81
N ASP A 220 6.93 11.47 -22.75
CA ASP A 220 5.69 12.02 -22.15
C ASP A 220 4.42 11.38 -22.75
N PRO A 221 4.30 11.18 -24.08
CA PRO A 221 3.14 10.52 -24.65
C PRO A 221 2.97 9.05 -24.22
N LEU A 222 4.07 8.33 -23.96
CA LEU A 222 4.03 6.95 -23.47
C LEU A 222 3.54 6.90 -22.02
N LEU A 223 4.04 7.82 -21.18
CA LEU A 223 3.59 7.97 -19.79
C LEU A 223 2.10 8.31 -19.74
N GLU A 224 1.65 9.24 -20.59
CA GLU A 224 0.25 9.63 -20.68
C GLU A 224 -0.65 8.46 -21.09
N ALA A 225 -0.23 7.64 -22.05
CA ALA A 225 -0.97 6.44 -22.44
C ALA A 225 -1.22 5.49 -21.25
N SER A 226 -0.17 5.18 -20.47
CA SER A 226 -0.33 4.37 -19.24
C SER A 226 -1.18 5.06 -18.18
N ARG A 227 -1.06 6.39 -18.01
CA ARG A 227 -1.83 7.14 -17.01
C ARG A 227 -3.32 7.13 -17.33
N GLU A 228 -3.69 7.43 -18.57
CA GLU A 228 -5.07 7.49 -19.02
C GLU A 228 -5.72 6.10 -19.09
N ALA A 229 -4.95 5.07 -19.48
CA ALA A 229 -5.41 3.70 -19.41
C ALA A 229 -5.67 3.26 -17.95
N THR A 230 -4.79 3.59 -17.01
CA THR A 230 -5.01 3.33 -15.57
C THR A 230 -6.23 4.09 -15.04
N ASN A 231 -6.37 5.37 -15.36
CA ASN A 231 -7.55 6.16 -14.95
C ASN A 231 -8.85 5.63 -15.55
N THR A 232 -8.80 5.08 -16.77
CA THR A 232 -9.93 4.38 -17.39
C THR A 232 -10.27 3.12 -16.60
N GLY A 233 -9.27 2.29 -16.28
CA GLY A 233 -9.47 1.11 -15.42
C GLY A 233 -10.10 1.47 -14.08
N ILE A 234 -9.62 2.54 -13.42
CA ILE A 234 -10.17 3.05 -12.17
C ILE A 234 -11.62 3.48 -12.36
N LYS A 235 -11.92 4.24 -13.42
CA LYS A 235 -13.27 4.74 -13.73
C LYS A 235 -14.26 3.60 -13.95
N GLU A 236 -13.86 2.56 -14.68
CA GLU A 236 -14.70 1.40 -15.01
C GLU A 236 -14.82 0.39 -13.86
N ALA A 237 -13.87 0.36 -12.92
CA ALA A 237 -13.96 -0.51 -11.75
C ALA A 237 -15.16 -0.16 -10.85
N GLY A 238 -15.80 -1.17 -10.28
CA GLY A 238 -16.94 -0.99 -9.37
C GLY A 238 -17.57 -2.31 -8.94
N ILE A 239 -18.41 -2.27 -7.91
CA ILE A 239 -19.13 -3.47 -7.46
C ILE A 239 -19.98 -4.02 -8.61
N ASP A 240 -19.98 -5.35 -8.77
CA ASP A 240 -20.66 -6.11 -9.82
C ASP A 240 -20.10 -5.97 -11.23
N VAL A 241 -19.04 -5.16 -11.43
CA VAL A 241 -18.34 -5.02 -12.72
C VAL A 241 -17.51 -6.28 -12.98
N ARG A 242 -17.57 -6.78 -14.23
CA ARG A 242 -16.75 -7.91 -14.67
C ARG A 242 -15.32 -7.47 -14.94
N LEU A 243 -14.35 -8.23 -14.45
CA LEU A 243 -12.93 -7.95 -14.63
C LEU A 243 -12.54 -7.85 -16.12
N CYS A 244 -13.09 -8.71 -16.99
CA CYS A 244 -12.85 -8.66 -18.43
C CYS A 244 -13.30 -7.35 -19.10
N ASP A 245 -14.34 -6.69 -18.59
CA ASP A 245 -14.85 -5.44 -19.16
C ASP A 245 -13.89 -4.28 -18.83
N VAL A 246 -13.36 -4.27 -17.61
CA VAL A 246 -12.30 -3.34 -17.19
C VAL A 246 -11.08 -3.48 -18.11
N GLY A 247 -10.63 -4.73 -18.36
CA GLY A 247 -9.50 -4.97 -19.25
C GLY A 247 -9.73 -4.59 -20.71
N ALA A 248 -10.96 -4.74 -21.22
CA ALA A 248 -11.32 -4.29 -22.56
C ALA A 248 -11.26 -2.75 -22.68
N ALA A 249 -11.80 -2.03 -21.70
CA ALA A 249 -11.77 -0.56 -21.69
C ALA A 249 -10.35 0.00 -21.54
N ILE A 250 -9.53 -0.63 -20.68
CA ILE A 250 -8.11 -0.29 -20.54
C ILE A 250 -7.37 -0.45 -21.88
N GLN A 251 -7.59 -1.57 -22.57
CA GLN A 251 -6.92 -1.82 -23.86
C GLN A 251 -7.31 -0.82 -24.92
N GLU A 252 -8.61 -0.50 -25.02
CA GLU A 252 -9.13 0.46 -25.99
C GLU A 252 -8.44 1.81 -25.85
N VAL A 253 -8.33 2.33 -24.62
CA VAL A 253 -7.65 3.60 -24.36
C VAL A 253 -6.16 3.48 -24.61
N MET A 254 -5.50 2.45 -24.09
CA MET A 254 -4.05 2.25 -24.27
C MET A 254 -3.64 2.19 -25.74
N GLU A 255 -4.34 1.39 -26.55
CA GLU A 255 -4.01 1.15 -27.96
C GLU A 255 -4.49 2.26 -28.90
N SER A 256 -5.19 3.27 -28.38
CA SER A 256 -5.51 4.50 -29.12
C SER A 256 -4.33 5.50 -29.21
N TYR A 257 -3.28 5.30 -28.41
CA TYR A 257 -2.09 6.16 -28.42
C TYR A 257 -1.05 5.66 -29.44
N GLU A 258 -0.46 6.62 -30.15
CA GLU A 258 0.76 6.44 -30.94
C GLU A 258 1.86 7.35 -30.38
N VAL A 259 3.10 6.86 -30.36
CA VAL A 259 4.26 7.61 -29.84
C VAL A 259 5.42 7.55 -30.82
N GLU A 260 6.16 8.65 -30.95
CA GLU A 260 7.40 8.71 -31.73
C GLU A 260 8.60 8.77 -30.79
N ILE A 261 9.46 7.75 -30.83
CA ILE A 261 10.65 7.66 -29.99
C ILE A 261 11.84 7.38 -30.90
N ASN A 262 12.82 8.29 -30.90
CA ASN A 262 14.02 8.22 -31.73
C ASN A 262 13.71 8.09 -33.24
N GLY A 263 12.74 8.86 -33.74
CA GLY A 263 12.34 8.86 -35.15
C GLY A 263 11.56 7.62 -35.59
N LYS A 264 11.11 6.77 -34.65
CA LYS A 264 10.29 5.60 -34.93
C LYS A 264 8.94 5.71 -34.23
N VAL A 265 7.87 5.52 -35.00
CA VAL A 265 6.49 5.51 -34.52
C VAL A 265 6.12 4.13 -33.99
N TYR A 266 5.43 4.09 -32.85
CA TYR A 266 4.90 2.89 -32.22
C TYR A 266 3.43 3.13 -31.87
N GLN A 267 2.56 2.18 -32.23
CA GLN A 267 1.31 2.03 -31.51
C GLN A 267 1.63 1.46 -30.11
N VAL A 268 1.12 2.10 -29.07
CA VAL A 268 1.29 1.65 -27.69
C VAL A 268 0.52 0.35 -27.48
N LYS A 269 1.11 -0.59 -26.73
CA LYS A 269 0.48 -1.88 -26.42
C LYS A 269 0.40 -2.09 -24.92
N SER A 270 -0.74 -2.59 -24.45
CA SER A 270 -0.82 -3.18 -23.11
C SER A 270 0.06 -4.43 -23.02
N ILE A 271 0.78 -4.61 -21.90
CA ILE A 271 1.50 -5.84 -21.62
C ILE A 271 0.51 -6.94 -21.20
N ARG A 272 0.11 -7.79 -22.15
CA ARG A 272 -1.05 -8.70 -22.00
C ARG A 272 -0.95 -9.79 -20.93
N ASN A 273 0.24 -10.02 -20.36
CA ASN A 273 0.47 -10.98 -19.27
C ASN A 273 0.92 -10.30 -17.97
N LEU A 274 0.64 -9.00 -17.83
CA LEU A 274 0.59 -8.28 -16.56
C LEU A 274 -0.86 -7.85 -16.31
N ASN A 275 -1.19 -7.63 -15.05
CA ASN A 275 -2.55 -7.47 -14.58
C ASN A 275 -2.52 -6.67 -13.27
N GLY A 276 -3.55 -5.86 -13.03
CA GLY A 276 -3.85 -5.46 -11.65
C GLY A 276 -4.38 -6.64 -10.85
N HIS A 277 -4.69 -6.43 -9.57
CA HIS A 277 -5.06 -7.52 -8.69
C HIS A 277 -5.89 -7.08 -7.48
N SER A 278 -6.66 -8.00 -6.92
CA SER A 278 -7.26 -7.81 -5.59
C SER A 278 -6.17 -7.81 -4.52
N ILE A 279 -6.33 -7.00 -3.48
CA ILE A 279 -5.42 -6.93 -2.33
C ILE A 279 -6.14 -7.44 -1.08
N GLY A 280 -5.44 -8.25 -0.30
CA GLY A 280 -5.90 -8.79 0.98
C GLY A 280 -5.03 -8.31 2.13
N ARG A 281 -5.46 -8.57 3.36
CA ARG A 281 -4.69 -8.21 4.55
C ARG A 281 -3.38 -9.01 4.60
N TYR A 282 -2.24 -8.34 4.56
CA TYR A 282 -0.90 -8.94 4.43
C TYR A 282 -0.70 -9.79 3.16
N GLN A 283 -1.52 -9.58 2.14
CA GLN A 283 -1.52 -10.38 0.93
C GLN A 283 -1.64 -9.45 -0.29
N ILE A 284 -0.50 -9.16 -0.94
CA ILE A 284 -0.48 -8.24 -2.08
C ILE A 284 -1.36 -8.75 -3.23
N HIS A 285 -1.32 -10.07 -3.51
CA HIS A 285 -2.16 -10.73 -4.51
C HIS A 285 -3.19 -11.65 -3.83
N ALA A 286 -4.44 -11.19 -3.71
CA ALA A 286 -5.54 -11.91 -3.03
C ALA A 286 -6.40 -12.82 -3.93
N GLY A 287 -5.93 -13.10 -5.16
CA GLY A 287 -6.48 -14.17 -6.00
C GLY A 287 -7.32 -13.73 -7.21
N LYS A 288 -7.86 -12.50 -7.24
CA LYS A 288 -8.47 -11.94 -8.47
C LYS A 288 -7.45 -11.12 -9.25
N SER A 289 -7.41 -11.31 -10.57
CA SER A 289 -6.57 -10.52 -11.49
C SER A 289 -7.42 -9.59 -12.35
N VAL A 290 -7.06 -8.32 -12.39
CA VAL A 290 -7.69 -7.29 -13.24
C VAL A 290 -6.94 -7.28 -14.58
N PRO A 291 -7.54 -7.79 -15.68
CA PRO A 291 -6.89 -7.75 -16.98
C PRO A 291 -6.70 -6.33 -17.48
N ILE A 292 -5.67 -6.12 -18.32
CA ILE A 292 -5.41 -4.86 -19.04
C ILE A 292 -5.54 -5.01 -20.56
N VAL A 293 -6.11 -6.15 -20.97
CA VAL A 293 -6.47 -6.51 -22.33
C VAL A 293 -7.87 -7.10 -22.34
N LYS A 294 -8.58 -6.98 -23.47
CA LYS A 294 -9.87 -7.64 -23.65
C LYS A 294 -9.75 -9.16 -23.56
N GLY A 295 -10.83 -9.79 -23.13
CA GLY A 295 -10.88 -11.21 -22.82
C GLY A 295 -10.65 -11.46 -21.33
N GLY A 296 -10.40 -12.71 -20.97
CA GLY A 296 -10.29 -13.12 -19.58
C GLY A 296 -11.61 -13.56 -18.96
N GLU A 297 -11.61 -13.71 -17.64
CA GLU A 297 -12.72 -14.25 -16.88
C GLU A 297 -13.83 -13.22 -16.67
N GLN A 298 -15.08 -13.70 -16.56
CA GLN A 298 -16.24 -12.87 -16.24
C GLN A 298 -16.45 -12.71 -14.72
N THR A 299 -15.45 -13.06 -13.92
CA THR A 299 -15.41 -12.84 -12.47
C THR A 299 -15.70 -11.37 -12.17
N LYS A 300 -16.49 -11.11 -11.13
CA LYS A 300 -16.93 -9.76 -10.75
C LYS A 300 -16.14 -9.22 -9.56
N MET A 301 -16.01 -7.90 -9.53
CA MET A 301 -15.55 -7.17 -8.34
C MET A 301 -16.68 -7.12 -7.30
N GLU A 302 -16.34 -7.26 -6.03
CA GLU A 302 -17.28 -7.39 -4.92
C GLU A 302 -17.14 -6.25 -3.89
N GLU A 303 -18.20 -6.03 -3.12
CA GLU A 303 -18.21 -5.05 -2.04
C GLU A 303 -17.14 -5.35 -0.98
N GLY A 304 -16.40 -4.33 -0.55
CA GLY A 304 -15.36 -4.43 0.48
C GLY A 304 -13.99 -4.84 -0.05
N GLU A 305 -13.87 -5.20 -1.33
CA GLU A 305 -12.58 -5.57 -1.93
C GLU A 305 -11.68 -4.35 -2.17
N PHE A 306 -10.39 -4.57 -1.97
CA PHE A 306 -9.33 -3.68 -2.44
C PHE A 306 -8.80 -4.17 -3.78
N PHE A 307 -8.47 -3.24 -4.68
CA PHE A 307 -7.79 -3.56 -5.93
C PHE A 307 -6.62 -2.61 -6.18
N ALA A 308 -5.50 -3.17 -6.59
CA ALA A 308 -4.48 -2.52 -7.39
C ALA A 308 -4.99 -2.42 -8.83
N ILE A 309 -5.23 -1.20 -9.31
CA ILE A 309 -5.51 -0.93 -10.72
C ILE A 309 -4.23 -0.36 -11.32
N GLU A 310 -3.50 -1.22 -12.02
CA GLU A 310 -2.25 -0.90 -12.70
C GLU A 310 -2.33 -1.26 -14.18
N THR A 311 -1.63 -0.47 -15.00
CA THR A 311 -1.51 -0.73 -16.44
C THR A 311 -0.09 -0.49 -16.91
N PHE A 312 0.32 -1.23 -17.94
CA PHE A 312 1.67 -1.21 -18.47
C PHE A 312 1.65 -0.96 -19.97
N ALA A 313 2.13 0.22 -20.37
CA ALA A 313 2.25 0.63 -21.76
C ALA A 313 3.63 0.22 -22.30
N SER A 314 3.68 -0.49 -23.43
CA SER A 314 4.94 -0.96 -24.04
C SER A 314 5.03 -0.59 -25.51
N THR A 315 6.25 -0.23 -25.94
CA THR A 315 6.62 -0.11 -27.37
C THR A 315 7.15 -1.42 -27.97
N GLY A 316 7.22 -2.48 -27.16
CA GLY A 316 7.77 -3.78 -27.52
C GLY A 316 6.74 -4.77 -28.05
N LYS A 317 6.82 -6.01 -27.55
CA LYS A 317 5.89 -7.10 -27.90
C LYS A 317 4.61 -7.06 -27.07
N GLY A 318 4.54 -6.21 -26.04
CA GLY A 318 3.41 -6.20 -25.10
C GLY A 318 3.30 -7.53 -24.37
N TYR A 319 4.44 -8.13 -24.03
CA TYR A 319 4.52 -9.41 -23.32
C TYR A 319 5.85 -9.52 -22.58
N VAL A 320 5.79 -9.78 -21.27
CA VAL A 320 6.97 -9.88 -20.43
C VAL A 320 7.41 -11.33 -20.21
N ARG A 321 8.71 -11.52 -19.98
CA ARG A 321 9.32 -12.77 -19.54
C ARG A 321 10.21 -12.49 -18.34
N GLU A 322 10.39 -13.49 -17.51
CA GLU A 322 11.39 -13.44 -16.44
C GLU A 322 12.79 -13.31 -17.04
N ASP A 323 13.56 -12.34 -16.57
CA ASP A 323 14.96 -12.11 -16.94
C ASP A 323 15.70 -11.40 -15.80
N LEU A 324 17.02 -11.25 -15.92
CA LEU A 324 17.90 -10.62 -14.93
C LEU A 324 17.97 -11.37 -13.59
N GLU A 325 18.71 -10.82 -12.63
CA GLU A 325 18.85 -11.43 -11.32
C GLU A 325 17.62 -11.16 -10.43
N CYS A 326 17.05 -12.23 -9.86
CA CYS A 326 15.91 -12.13 -8.96
C CYS A 326 16.26 -11.44 -7.64
N SER A 327 15.56 -10.34 -7.34
CA SER A 327 15.70 -9.60 -6.09
C SER A 327 14.48 -9.71 -5.17
N HIS A 328 13.27 -9.91 -5.70
CA HIS A 328 12.03 -10.00 -4.93
C HIS A 328 11.68 -11.44 -4.56
N TYR A 329 11.16 -11.61 -3.33
CA TYR A 329 10.72 -12.88 -2.78
C TYR A 329 9.51 -12.64 -1.88
N MET A 330 8.60 -13.60 -1.83
CA MET A 330 7.46 -13.54 -0.91
C MET A 330 7.15 -14.94 -0.39
N LYS A 331 6.72 -15.05 0.86
CA LYS A 331 6.24 -16.33 1.38
C LYS A 331 4.90 -16.67 0.71
N ASN A 332 4.72 -17.92 0.28
CA ASN A 332 3.42 -18.36 -0.22
C ASN A 332 2.36 -18.26 0.88
N PHE A 333 1.28 -17.54 0.61
CA PHE A 333 0.28 -17.19 1.63
C PHE A 333 -0.40 -18.43 2.22
N ASP A 334 -0.80 -19.36 1.37
CA ASP A 334 -1.55 -20.56 1.76
C ASP A 334 -0.65 -21.73 2.24
N VAL A 335 0.67 -21.54 2.28
CA VAL A 335 1.59 -22.63 2.64
C VAL A 335 1.55 -22.89 4.15
N GLY A 336 1.19 -24.12 4.51
CA GLY A 336 1.28 -24.61 5.88
C GLY A 336 2.72 -24.81 6.36
N HIS A 337 2.87 -25.42 7.53
CA HIS A 337 4.21 -25.76 8.04
C HIS A 337 4.87 -26.86 7.21
N ILE A 338 6.06 -26.57 6.66
CA ILE A 338 6.89 -27.54 5.93
C ILE A 338 8.16 -27.82 6.75
N PRO A 339 8.45 -29.08 7.12
CA PRO A 339 9.63 -29.41 7.91
C PRO A 339 10.92 -29.27 7.08
N LEU A 340 11.74 -28.28 7.42
CA LEU A 340 13.05 -28.08 6.80
C LEU A 340 14.13 -28.96 7.45
N ARG A 341 15.10 -29.45 6.66
CA ARG A 341 16.27 -30.19 7.17
C ARG A 341 17.48 -29.30 7.42
N LEU A 342 17.68 -28.27 6.60
CA LEU A 342 18.84 -27.38 6.66
C LEU A 342 18.68 -26.35 7.81
N PRO A 343 19.60 -26.31 8.81
CA PRO A 343 19.50 -25.36 9.92
C PRO A 343 19.47 -23.89 9.48
N ARG A 344 20.27 -23.52 8.46
CA ARG A 344 20.25 -22.15 7.91
C ARG A 344 18.93 -21.78 7.24
N ALA A 345 18.26 -22.73 6.57
CA ALA A 345 16.94 -22.48 5.99
C ALA A 345 15.88 -22.27 7.08
N LYS A 346 15.94 -23.04 8.19
CA LYS A 346 15.08 -22.81 9.35
C LYS A 346 15.28 -21.43 9.97
N GLN A 347 16.54 -21.04 10.17
CA GLN A 347 16.88 -19.72 10.72
C GLN A 347 16.38 -18.60 9.80
N LEU A 348 16.65 -18.69 8.51
CA LEU A 348 16.19 -17.70 7.54
C LEU A 348 14.66 -17.61 7.48
N LEU A 349 13.95 -18.75 7.51
CA LEU A 349 12.48 -18.76 7.57
C LEU A 349 11.95 -18.10 8.85
N ALA A 350 12.61 -18.29 9.99
CA ALA A 350 12.26 -17.60 11.23
C ALA A 350 12.44 -16.08 11.10
N THR A 351 13.53 -15.63 10.47
CA THR A 351 13.74 -14.21 10.14
C THR A 351 12.64 -13.69 9.21
N ILE A 352 12.28 -14.43 8.15
CA ILE A 352 11.20 -14.04 7.22
C ILE A 352 9.86 -13.94 7.95
N ASN A 353 9.48 -14.95 8.72
CA ASN A 353 8.21 -14.95 9.46
C ASN A 353 8.13 -13.79 10.47
N LYS A 354 9.25 -13.46 11.14
CA LYS A 354 9.29 -12.38 12.14
C LYS A 354 9.17 -10.99 11.51
N ASN A 355 9.80 -10.76 10.36
CA ASN A 355 9.95 -9.41 9.81
C ASN A 355 9.02 -9.10 8.64
N PHE A 356 8.61 -10.13 7.88
CA PHE A 356 7.80 -9.94 6.67
C PHE A 356 6.50 -10.74 6.70
N SER A 357 6.46 -11.86 7.44
CA SER A 357 5.34 -12.81 7.41
C SER A 357 5.03 -13.24 5.97
N THR A 358 3.93 -12.76 5.38
CA THR A 358 3.50 -12.99 4.00
C THR A 358 3.70 -11.78 3.08
N LEU A 359 4.21 -10.65 3.60
CA LEU A 359 4.61 -9.51 2.79
C LEU A 359 5.86 -9.84 1.97
N ALA A 360 5.99 -9.18 0.81
CA ALA A 360 7.15 -9.36 -0.04
C ALA A 360 8.38 -8.67 0.57
N PHE A 361 9.56 -9.22 0.27
CA PHE A 361 10.85 -8.69 0.71
C PHE A 361 11.88 -8.83 -0.42
N CYS A 362 13.02 -8.17 -0.25
CA CYS A 362 14.16 -8.30 -1.17
C CYS A 362 15.44 -8.67 -0.43
N ARG A 363 16.49 -9.02 -1.19
CA ARG A 363 17.80 -9.37 -0.64
C ARG A 363 18.40 -8.25 0.23
N ARG A 364 18.28 -6.98 -0.19
CA ARG A 364 18.74 -5.83 0.60
C ARG A 364 18.09 -5.76 1.99
N TYR A 365 16.84 -6.21 2.13
CA TYR A 365 16.17 -6.21 3.43
C TYR A 365 16.72 -7.29 4.36
N LEU A 366 17.08 -8.45 3.82
CA LEU A 366 17.81 -9.48 4.57
C LEU A 366 19.21 -8.98 4.97
N ASP A 367 19.92 -8.30 4.06
CA ASP A 367 21.23 -7.70 4.34
C ASP A 367 21.15 -6.67 5.48
N ARG A 368 20.13 -5.79 5.46
CA ARG A 368 19.86 -4.80 6.53
C ARG A 368 19.59 -5.46 7.89
N LEU A 369 18.98 -6.65 7.90
CA LEU A 369 18.73 -7.43 9.12
C LEU A 369 19.99 -8.18 9.61
N GLY A 370 21.11 -8.09 8.90
CA GLY A 370 22.37 -8.74 9.24
C GLY A 370 22.46 -10.20 8.78
N GLU A 371 21.53 -10.67 7.96
CA GLU A 371 21.64 -12.00 7.34
C GLU A 371 22.83 -12.02 6.37
N THR A 372 23.64 -13.07 6.43
CA THR A 372 24.80 -13.22 5.54
C THR A 372 24.85 -14.65 4.98
N LYS A 373 25.42 -14.81 3.77
CA LYS A 373 25.57 -16.13 3.11
C LYS A 373 24.25 -16.92 3.03
N TYR A 374 23.12 -16.23 2.93
CA TYR A 374 21.78 -16.82 2.99
C TYR A 374 21.26 -17.33 1.65
N LEU A 375 21.90 -17.01 0.51
CA LEU A 375 21.38 -17.34 -0.83
C LEU A 375 21.05 -18.82 -1.03
N MET A 376 21.87 -19.74 -0.51
CA MET A 376 21.58 -21.17 -0.58
C MET A 376 20.39 -21.59 0.30
N ALA A 377 20.25 -20.95 1.47
CA ALA A 377 19.10 -21.16 2.35
C ALA A 377 17.83 -20.60 1.71
N LEU A 378 17.89 -19.42 1.10
CA LEU A 378 16.79 -18.80 0.36
C LEU A 378 16.37 -19.67 -0.82
N LYS A 379 17.33 -20.17 -1.63
CA LYS A 379 17.04 -21.12 -2.70
C LYS A 379 16.34 -22.38 -2.17
N ASN A 380 16.75 -22.91 -1.02
CA ASN A 380 16.08 -24.07 -0.42
C ASN A 380 14.64 -23.78 0.01
N LEU A 381 14.35 -22.57 0.50
CA LEU A 381 12.97 -22.13 0.77
C LEU A 381 12.14 -22.00 -0.52
N CYS A 382 12.76 -21.57 -1.62
CA CYS A 382 12.12 -21.54 -2.93
C CYS A 382 11.84 -22.94 -3.48
N ASP A 383 12.85 -23.81 -3.50
CA ASP A 383 12.73 -25.19 -4.00
C ASP A 383 11.72 -26.02 -3.20
N SER A 384 11.46 -25.66 -1.93
CA SER A 384 10.45 -26.30 -1.08
C SER A 384 9.05 -25.69 -1.20
N GLY A 385 8.87 -24.63 -1.99
CA GLY A 385 7.58 -23.96 -2.17
C GLY A 385 7.12 -23.12 -0.97
N ILE A 386 7.98 -22.86 0.01
CA ILE A 386 7.66 -22.00 1.15
C ILE A 386 7.72 -20.53 0.74
N VAL A 387 8.74 -20.19 -0.05
CA VAL A 387 8.97 -18.84 -0.59
C VAL A 387 8.87 -18.92 -2.11
N GLN A 388 8.29 -17.92 -2.74
CA GLN A 388 8.23 -17.77 -4.18
C GLN A 388 9.19 -16.66 -4.62
N PRO A 389 10.09 -16.92 -5.58
CA PRO A 389 10.86 -15.87 -6.24
C PRO A 389 9.97 -15.09 -7.21
N TYR A 390 10.18 -13.76 -7.27
CA TYR A 390 9.54 -12.86 -8.24
C TYR A 390 10.64 -12.17 -9.04
N PRO A 391 11.18 -12.81 -10.09
CA PRO A 391 12.22 -12.20 -10.91
C PRO A 391 11.68 -10.99 -11.70
N PRO A 392 12.57 -10.09 -12.14
CA PRO A 392 12.22 -8.99 -13.02
C PRO A 392 11.46 -9.46 -14.27
N LEU A 393 10.43 -8.70 -14.65
CA LEU A 393 9.56 -9.00 -15.77
C LEU A 393 9.88 -8.05 -16.94
N CYS A 394 10.42 -8.60 -18.02
CA CYS A 394 11.04 -7.86 -19.12
C CYS A 394 10.32 -8.08 -20.44
N ASP A 395 9.97 -7.00 -21.15
CA ASP A 395 9.66 -7.04 -22.59
C ASP A 395 10.99 -7.12 -23.38
N VAL A 396 10.92 -7.08 -24.71
CA VAL A 396 12.08 -7.18 -25.59
C VAL A 396 13.05 -6.01 -25.37
N LYS A 397 14.34 -6.35 -25.19
CA LYS A 397 15.40 -5.36 -25.02
C LYS A 397 15.36 -4.28 -26.12
N GLY A 398 15.45 -3.02 -25.70
CA GLY A 398 15.33 -1.85 -26.57
C GLY A 398 13.91 -1.30 -26.69
N SER A 399 12.89 -1.97 -26.13
CA SER A 399 11.58 -1.34 -25.90
C SER A 399 11.59 -0.46 -24.64
N TYR A 400 10.53 0.32 -24.50
CA TYR A 400 10.26 1.15 -23.33
C TYR A 400 8.92 0.74 -22.74
N VAL A 401 8.86 0.68 -21.41
CA VAL A 401 7.66 0.39 -20.65
C VAL A 401 7.42 1.51 -19.65
N SER A 402 6.17 1.99 -19.56
CA SER A 402 5.67 2.86 -18.49
C SER A 402 4.51 2.19 -17.74
N GLN A 403 4.35 2.54 -16.47
CA GLN A 403 3.34 2.07 -15.53
C GLN A 403 2.75 3.26 -14.75
N PHE A 404 1.44 3.17 -14.49
CA PHE A 404 0.75 3.95 -13.45
C PHE A 404 -0.20 3.04 -12.69
N GLU A 405 -0.38 3.32 -11.41
CA GLU A 405 -1.18 2.48 -10.54
C GLU A 405 -1.81 3.23 -9.37
N HIS A 406 -3.02 2.80 -9.01
CA HIS A 406 -3.64 3.16 -7.73
C HIS A 406 -4.29 1.98 -7.02
N THR A 407 -4.26 2.04 -5.69
CA THR A 407 -5.15 1.24 -4.84
C THR A 407 -6.52 1.91 -4.77
N ILE A 408 -7.56 1.14 -5.08
CA ILE A 408 -8.96 1.51 -4.86
C ILE A 408 -9.60 0.62 -3.80
N LEU A 409 -10.62 1.14 -3.14
CA LEU A 409 -11.48 0.41 -2.23
C LEU A 409 -12.93 0.52 -2.66
N LEU A 410 -13.57 -0.62 -2.87
CA LEU A 410 -14.99 -0.72 -3.21
C LEU A 410 -15.84 -0.68 -1.93
N ARG A 411 -15.96 0.51 -1.32
CA ARG A 411 -16.75 0.71 -0.10
C ARG A 411 -18.24 0.42 -0.36
N PRO A 412 -19.03 0.14 0.69
CA PRO A 412 -20.47 -0.10 0.55
C PRO A 412 -21.23 1.05 -0.13
N THR A 413 -20.86 2.31 0.11
CA THR A 413 -21.59 3.47 -0.42
C THR A 413 -20.93 4.16 -1.62
N CYS A 414 -19.63 3.94 -1.84
CA CYS A 414 -18.85 4.61 -2.87
C CYS A 414 -17.59 3.81 -3.24
N LYS A 415 -16.89 4.25 -4.28
CA LYS A 415 -15.52 3.82 -4.57
C LYS A 415 -14.55 4.90 -4.09
N GLU A 416 -13.53 4.53 -3.34
CA GLU A 416 -12.46 5.45 -2.93
C GLU A 416 -11.18 5.09 -3.65
N VAL A 417 -10.59 6.04 -4.39
CA VAL A 417 -9.23 5.92 -4.94
C VAL A 417 -8.26 6.34 -3.84
N ILE A 418 -7.96 5.37 -2.97
CA ILE A 418 -7.27 5.55 -1.69
C ILE A 418 -5.94 6.28 -1.87
N SER A 419 -5.16 5.92 -2.90
CA SER A 419 -3.83 6.46 -3.14
C SER A 419 -3.78 7.69 -4.06
N ARG A 420 -4.92 8.23 -4.51
CA ARG A 420 -4.94 9.44 -5.34
C ARG A 420 -4.27 10.60 -4.62
N GLY A 421 -3.53 11.43 -5.35
CA GLY A 421 -2.91 12.66 -4.83
C GLY A 421 -3.10 13.84 -5.78
N ASP A 422 -2.39 14.94 -5.50
CA ASP A 422 -2.32 16.12 -6.36
C ASP A 422 -1.48 15.89 -7.63
N ASP A 423 -0.80 14.75 -7.70
CA ASP A 423 0.31 14.51 -8.61
C ASP A 423 0.06 13.45 -9.68
N TYR A 424 -0.84 12.49 -9.43
CA TYR A 424 -1.47 11.61 -10.42
C TYR A 424 -2.68 10.91 -9.81
#